data_AF-A0A7X3DBF4-F1
#
_entry.id   AF-A0A7X3DBF4-F1
#
_cell.length_a   1.000
_cell.length_b   1.000
_cell.length_c   1.000
_cell.angle_alpha   90.00
_cell.angle_beta   90.00
_cell.angle_gamma   90.00
#
_symmetry.space_group_name_H-M   'P 1'
#
loop_
_entity.id
_entity.type
_entity.pdbx_description
1 polymer ?
#
loop_
_entity_poly.entity_id
_entity_poly.type
_entity_poly.pdbx_seq_one_letter_code
_entity_poly.pdbx_strand_id
1 'polypeptide(L)'
;MSKKRKSAPPAAHKDSTREEQGPTLKDMLSADVLHKLKQQADEMKAAEAKHKQEALEKAEAERKKEQKRLENDMAYLLDHYKTDSGKYK
;
A
#
# COMPACT_ATOMS: atom_id res chain seq x y z
N MET A 1 46.23 -15.81 -47.61
CA MET A 1 45.43 -17.04 -47.52
C MET A 1 44.13 -16.75 -46.79
N SER A 2 43.11 -16.38 -47.55
CA SER A 2 41.78 -15.97 -47.05
C SER A 2 40.92 -17.20 -46.77
N LYS A 3 40.35 -17.32 -45.56
CA LYS A 3 39.25 -18.26 -45.31
C LYS A 3 38.10 -17.55 -44.61
N LYS A 4 37.32 -16.86 -45.44
CA LYS A 4 35.98 -16.34 -45.16
C LYS A 4 35.07 -17.52 -44.82
N ARG A 5 34.62 -17.65 -43.57
CA ARG A 5 33.54 -18.58 -43.22
C ARG A 5 32.21 -17.83 -43.24
N LYS A 6 31.28 -18.48 -43.92
CA LYS A 6 29.97 -18.04 -44.39
C LYS A 6 29.08 -17.62 -43.23
N SER A 7 28.45 -16.45 -43.38
CA SER A 7 27.31 -15.99 -42.60
C SER A 7 26.14 -16.97 -42.75
N ALA A 8 25.65 -17.52 -41.65
CA ALA A 8 24.30 -18.08 -41.59
C ALA A 8 23.33 -16.92 -41.27
N PRO A 9 22.23 -16.75 -42.01
CA PRO A 9 21.17 -15.85 -41.58
C PRO A 9 20.49 -16.46 -40.34
N PRO A 10 20.26 -15.71 -39.24
CA PRO A 10 19.25 -16.14 -38.29
C PRO A 10 17.92 -16.20 -39.04
N ALA A 11 17.31 -17.38 -38.98
CA ALA A 11 16.00 -17.64 -39.54
C ALA A 11 15.05 -16.51 -39.13
N ALA A 12 14.32 -15.99 -40.10
CA ALA A 12 13.16 -15.15 -39.87
C ALA A 12 12.35 -15.79 -38.73
N HIS A 13 12.23 -15.09 -37.61
CA HIS A 13 11.21 -15.36 -36.61
C HIS A 13 9.88 -15.14 -37.34
N LYS A 14 9.37 -16.21 -37.96
CA LYS A 14 8.00 -16.27 -38.43
C LYS A 14 7.15 -16.02 -37.20
N ASP A 15 6.42 -14.91 -37.25
CA ASP A 15 5.16 -14.69 -36.54
C ASP A 15 4.23 -15.88 -36.80
N SER A 16 4.45 -16.97 -36.07
CA SER A 16 3.65 -18.19 -36.19
C SER A 16 3.33 -18.76 -34.82
N THR A 17 2.68 -17.95 -33.98
CA THR A 17 1.91 -18.41 -32.80
C THR A 17 0.75 -17.46 -32.46
N ARG A 18 0.09 -16.86 -33.47
CA ARG A 18 -1.15 -16.09 -33.27
C ARG A 18 -2.42 -16.83 -33.69
N GLU A 19 -2.36 -18.15 -33.90
CA GLU A 19 -3.52 -18.93 -34.37
C GLU A 19 -3.91 -20.12 -33.47
N GLU A 20 -3.29 -20.27 -32.29
CA GLU A 20 -3.71 -21.24 -31.26
C GLU A 20 -3.86 -20.54 -29.90
N GLN A 21 -4.39 -19.31 -29.89
CA GLN A 21 -4.94 -18.75 -28.66
C GLN A 21 -6.36 -19.29 -28.54
N GLY A 22 -6.50 -20.48 -27.93
CA GLY A 22 -7.76 -20.87 -27.30
C GLY A 22 -8.27 -19.72 -26.42
N PRO A 23 -9.59 -19.68 -26.11
CA PRO A 23 -10.24 -18.53 -25.50
C PRO A 23 -9.36 -17.96 -24.40
N THR A 24 -8.93 -16.69 -24.57
CA THR A 24 -8.05 -16.08 -23.59
C THR A 24 -8.79 -16.09 -22.25
N LEU A 25 -8.09 -16.02 -21.12
CA LEU A 25 -8.76 -16.02 -19.80
C LEU A 25 -9.85 -14.94 -19.68
N LYS A 26 -9.78 -13.89 -20.49
CA LYS A 26 -10.79 -12.85 -20.63
C LYS A 26 -12.02 -13.28 -21.46
N ASP A 27 -11.85 -14.20 -22.40
CA ASP A 27 -12.92 -14.79 -23.22
C ASP A 27 -13.62 -15.94 -22.49
N MET A 28 -12.95 -16.60 -21.53
CA MET A 28 -13.58 -17.58 -20.63
C MET A 28 -14.40 -16.92 -19.51
N LEU A 29 -14.04 -15.69 -19.12
CA LEU A 29 -14.80 -14.93 -18.13
C LEU A 29 -15.88 -14.10 -18.85
N SER A 30 -17.15 -14.44 -18.60
CA SER A 30 -18.25 -13.65 -19.17
C SER A 30 -18.13 -12.18 -18.75
N ALA A 31 -18.51 -11.27 -19.65
CA ALA A 31 -18.45 -9.82 -19.40
C ALA A 31 -19.17 -9.43 -18.10
N ASP A 32 -20.24 -10.14 -17.75
CA ASP A 32 -20.97 -9.97 -16.50
C ASP A 32 -20.14 -10.33 -15.27
N VAL A 33 -19.32 -11.38 -15.33
CA VAL A 33 -18.44 -11.78 -14.22
C VAL A 33 -17.28 -10.79 -14.10
N LEU A 34 -16.72 -10.32 -15.22
CA LEU A 34 -15.73 -9.23 -15.22
C LEU A 34 -16.28 -7.94 -14.63
N HIS A 35 -17.54 -7.61 -14.92
CA HIS A 35 -18.21 -6.44 -14.36
C HIS A 35 -18.40 -6.57 -12.84
N LYS A 36 -18.92 -7.71 -12.38
CA LYS A 36 -19.06 -8.00 -10.95
C LYS A 36 -17.71 -7.96 -10.22
N LEU A 37 -16.66 -8.52 -10.81
CA LEU A 37 -15.33 -8.52 -10.22
C LEU A 37 -14.75 -7.10 -10.10
N LYS A 38 -15.00 -6.24 -11.09
CA LYS A 38 -14.62 -4.82 -11.02
C LYS A 38 -15.41 -4.09 -9.92
N GLN A 39 -16.72 -4.31 -9.83
CA GLN A 39 -17.54 -3.71 -8.78
C GLN A 39 -17.04 -4.12 -7.39
N GLN A 40 -16.76 -5.41 -7.18
CA GLN A 40 -16.20 -5.91 -5.92
C GLN A 40 -14.80 -5.35 -5.65
N ALA A 41 -13.95 -5.23 -6.66
CA ALA A 41 -12.62 -4.63 -6.51
C ALA A 41 -12.70 -3.15 -6.12
N ASP A 42 -13.64 -2.40 -6.68
CA ASP A 42 -13.84 -1.00 -6.37
C ASP A 42 -14.48 -0.81 -4.97
N GLU A 43 -15.39 -1.70 -4.57
CA GLU A 43 -15.93 -1.76 -3.21
C GLU A 43 -14.84 -2.08 -2.18
N MET A 44 -13.97 -3.05 -2.45
CA MET A 44 -12.85 -3.39 -1.55
C MET A 44 -11.84 -2.26 -1.45
N LYS A 45 -11.50 -1.58 -2.55
CA LYS A 45 -10.63 -0.38 -2.50
C LYS A 45 -11.24 0.74 -1.67
N ALA A 46 -12.55 0.96 -1.79
CA ALA A 46 -13.25 1.94 -0.97
C ALA A 46 -13.26 1.55 0.52
N ALA A 47 -13.41 0.26 0.84
CA ALA A 47 -13.34 -0.25 2.21
C ALA A 47 -11.92 -0.13 2.79
N GLU A 48 -10.88 -0.44 2.01
CA GLU A 48 -9.49 -0.27 2.42
C GLU A 48 -9.12 1.20 2.67
N ALA A 49 -9.63 2.12 1.86
CA ALA A 49 -9.42 3.56 2.07
C ALA A 49 -10.03 4.02 3.40
N LYS A 50 -11.24 3.55 3.74
CA LYS A 50 -11.88 3.82 5.04
C LYS A 50 -11.09 3.25 6.21
N HIS A 51 -10.63 2.01 6.10
CA HIS A 51 -9.82 1.39 7.15
C HIS A 51 -8.51 2.14 7.42
N LYS A 52 -7.85 2.65 6.36
CA LYS A 52 -6.64 3.46 6.51
C LYS A 52 -6.95 4.79 7.22
N GLN A 53 -8.04 5.45 6.88
CA GLN A 53 -8.45 6.70 7.54
C GLN A 53 -8.78 6.47 9.03
N GLU A 54 -9.54 5.44 9.35
CA GLU A 54 -9.86 5.10 10.74
C GLU A 54 -8.62 4.74 11.57
N ALA A 55 -7.64 4.06 10.96
CA ALA A 55 -6.38 3.74 11.63
C ALA A 55 -5.56 5.01 11.96
N LEU A 56 -5.53 5.98 11.04
CA LEU A 56 -4.86 7.26 11.26
C LEU A 56 -5.56 8.06 12.37
N GLU A 57 -6.89 8.15 12.36
CA GLU A 57 -7.66 8.85 13.40
C GLU A 57 -7.45 8.25 14.79
N LYS A 58 -7.41 6.92 14.90
CA LYS A 58 -7.14 6.22 16.17
C LYS A 58 -5.73 6.51 16.67
N ALA A 59 -4.72 6.44 15.78
CA ALA A 59 -3.34 6.75 16.14
C ALA A 59 -3.17 8.20 16.60
N GLU A 60 -3.83 9.17 15.94
CA GLU A 60 -3.82 10.56 16.36
C GLU A 60 -4.53 10.80 17.69
N ALA A 61 -5.65 10.10 17.93
CA ALA A 61 -6.38 10.18 19.20
C ALA A 61 -5.56 9.62 20.37
N GLU A 62 -4.81 8.54 20.14
CA GLU A 62 -3.89 7.96 21.13
C GLU A 62 -2.73 8.90 21.43
N ARG A 63 -2.10 9.49 20.40
CA ARG A 63 -1.04 10.50 20.58
C ARG A 63 -1.53 11.69 21.40
N LYS A 64 -2.73 12.20 21.12
CA LYS A 64 -3.33 13.31 21.87
C LYS A 64 -3.62 12.93 23.32
N LYS A 65 -4.06 11.70 23.59
CA LYS A 65 -4.31 11.22 24.97
C LYS A 65 -3.00 11.08 25.75
N GLU A 66 -1.97 10.51 25.14
CA GLU A 66 -0.66 10.37 25.76
C GLU A 66 -0.03 11.73 26.03
N GLN A 67 -0.07 12.65 25.05
CA GLN A 67 0.40 14.02 25.23
C GLN A 67 -0.32 14.73 26.37
N LYS A 68 -1.66 14.66 26.42
CA LYS A 68 -2.44 15.24 27.53
C LYS A 68 -2.08 14.62 28.88
N ARG A 69 -1.80 13.32 28.92
CA ARG A 69 -1.37 12.65 30.15
C ARG A 69 0.00 13.17 30.59
N LEU A 70 0.96 13.29 29.67
CA LEU A 70 2.28 13.83 29.96
C LEU A 70 2.22 15.29 30.40
N GLU A 71 1.39 16.12 29.76
CA GLU A 71 1.16 17.50 30.16
C GLU A 71 0.53 17.60 31.55
N ASN A 72 -0.44 16.74 31.86
CA ASN A 72 -1.04 16.67 33.19
C ASN A 72 -0.02 16.24 34.25
N ASP A 73 0.78 15.21 33.94
CA ASP A 73 1.82 14.70 34.83
C ASP A 73 2.93 15.76 35.05
N MET A 74 3.36 16.46 34.00
CA MET A 74 4.27 17.59 34.11
C MET A 74 3.67 18.75 34.93
N ALA A 75 2.40 19.08 34.72
CA ALA A 75 1.74 20.12 35.50
C ALA A 75 1.66 19.75 36.98
N TYR A 76 1.34 18.49 37.28
CA TYR A 76 1.33 17.94 38.63
C TYR A 76 2.73 18.00 39.27
N LEU A 77 3.75 17.51 38.56
CA LEU A 77 5.13 17.56 39.00
C LEU A 77 5.59 19.01 39.21
N LEU A 78 5.23 19.94 38.33
CA LEU A 78 5.63 21.34 38.43
C LEU A 78 5.02 22.03 39.65
N ASP A 79 3.74 21.78 39.93
CA ASP A 79 3.03 22.35 41.07
C ASP A 79 3.60 21.83 42.40
N HIS A 80 3.85 20.51 42.48
CA HIS A 80 4.34 19.89 43.70
C HIS A 80 5.84 20.17 43.93
N TYR A 81 6.65 20.25 42.87
CA TYR A 81 8.09 20.51 42.99
C TYR A 81 8.42 21.99 43.25
N LYS A 82 7.60 22.93 42.78
CA LYS A 82 7.71 24.36 43.14
C LYS A 82 7.54 24.60 44.64
N THR A 83 6.69 23.80 45.27
CA THR A 83 6.41 23.89 46.71
C THR A 83 7.59 23.43 47.58
N ASP A 84 8.45 22.54 47.07
CA ASP A 84 9.57 21.99 47.82
C ASP A 84 10.91 22.72 47.57
N SER A 85 11.13 23.23 46.35
CA SER A 85 12.33 24.00 45.99
C SER A 85 12.43 25.38 46.67
N GLY A 86 11.31 25.94 47.14
CA GLY A 86 11.29 27.19 47.91
C GLY A 86 11.73 27.06 49.37
N LYS A 87 11.87 25.83 49.89
CA LYS A 87 12.26 25.58 51.29
C LYS A 87 13.77 25.51 51.53
N TYR A 88 14.56 25.43 50.45
CA TYR A 88 16.02 25.33 50.49
C TYR A 88 16.71 26.58 49.96
N LYS A 89 16.19 27.77 50.31
CA LYS A 89 16.77 29.06 49.94
C LYS A 89 17.33 29.78 51.14
#